data_AF-A0A3A6QF27-F1
#
_entry.id   AF-A0A3A6QF27-F1
#
_cell.length_a   1.000
_cell.length_b   1.000
_cell.length_c   1.000
_cell.angle_alpha   90.00
_cell.angle_beta   90.00
_cell.angle_gamma   90.00
#
_symmetry.space_group_name_H-M   'P 1'
#
loop_
_entity.id
_entity.type
_entity.pdbx_description
1 polymer ?
#
loop_
_entity_poly.entity_id
_entity_poly.type
_entity_poly.pdbx_seq_one_letter_code
_entity_poly.pdbx_strand_id
1 'polypeptide(L)'
;MSDKPTSYYVPAQSSWPIVGAIALFLVAVGAGLTVQSVTDNDESGLFGKIILLIGFIVLLYMLAGWFSNVITESMGGLYSNQLSRSFRQGMSWFIFSEVMFFGAFFGALFYARMISVPWLGGASNNLMTNEILWPAFDALWPLTTTPDGTTTQAMGWQGIPLKNTIILLLSSVTLHMAHISLEKNKRTALIVWLEITIILAGFFLYFQVAEYGHAYEELGLTLQSGVYGNTFFMLTGFHGLHVCLGTIFLIILLFRVAKDHFTPKDHFAFQAGSWYWHFVDVVWLCLFVFVYVL
;
A
#
# COMPACT_ATOMS: atom_id res chain seq x y z
N MET A 1 -31.06 -6.55 22.78
CA MET A 1 -30.86 -5.94 21.45
C MET A 1 -31.19 -4.48 21.61
N SER A 2 -30.21 -3.60 21.53
CA SER A 2 -30.48 -2.15 21.51
C SER A 2 -30.98 -1.82 20.11
N ASP A 3 -32.19 -1.28 19.98
CA ASP A 3 -32.69 -0.79 18.71
C ASP A 3 -31.76 0.35 18.25
N LYS A 4 -31.16 0.16 17.06
CA LYS A 4 -30.29 1.20 16.48
C LYS A 4 -31.08 2.48 16.29
N PRO A 5 -30.47 3.66 16.52
CA PRO A 5 -31.14 4.93 16.32
C PRO A 5 -31.61 5.08 14.86
N THR A 6 -32.74 5.76 14.67
CA THR A 6 -33.30 6.03 13.34
C THR A 6 -32.68 7.27 12.70
N SER A 7 -32.25 8.24 13.52
CA SER A 7 -31.61 9.47 13.06
C SER A 7 -30.16 9.25 12.63
N TYR A 8 -29.69 10.06 11.68
CA TYR A 8 -28.28 10.12 11.34
C TYR A 8 -27.48 10.73 12.48
N TYR A 9 -26.40 10.08 12.91
CA TYR A 9 -25.54 10.63 13.94
C TYR A 9 -24.60 11.67 13.34
N VAL A 10 -24.61 12.87 13.93
CA VAL A 10 -23.68 13.95 13.61
C VAL A 10 -22.73 14.08 14.79
N PRO A 11 -21.43 13.85 14.61
CA PRO A 11 -20.46 13.96 15.69
C PRO A 11 -20.44 15.36 16.30
N ALA A 12 -20.12 15.43 17.59
CA ALA A 12 -19.79 16.70 18.25
C ALA A 12 -18.49 17.29 17.65
N GLN A 13 -18.19 18.53 18.01
CA GLN A 13 -16.97 19.21 17.56
C GLN A 13 -15.72 18.36 17.83
N SER A 14 -14.91 18.11 16.81
CA SER A 14 -13.68 17.33 16.90
C SER A 14 -12.47 18.19 16.55
N SER A 15 -11.40 18.08 17.33
CA SER A 15 -10.12 18.74 17.08
C SER A 15 -9.22 17.95 16.12
N TRP A 16 -9.53 16.68 15.83
CA TRP A 16 -8.67 15.84 15.00
C TRP A 16 -8.42 16.37 13.58
N PRO A 17 -9.39 17.01 12.88
CA PRO A 17 -9.14 17.60 11.57
C PRO A 17 -8.02 18.65 11.56
N ILE A 18 -7.99 19.56 12.55
CA ILE A 18 -6.96 20.61 12.60
C ILE A 18 -5.59 20.04 13.00
N VAL A 19 -5.56 19.06 13.91
CA VAL A 19 -4.31 18.35 14.26
C VAL A 19 -3.76 17.62 13.03
N GLY A 20 -4.64 16.99 12.23
CA GLY A 20 -4.27 16.32 10.99
C GLY A 20 -3.71 17.28 9.94
N ALA A 21 -4.32 18.45 9.77
CA ALA A 21 -3.81 19.48 8.86
C ALA A 21 -2.41 19.96 9.26
N ILE A 22 -2.17 20.18 10.56
CA ILE A 22 -0.84 20.54 11.08
C ILE A 22 0.16 19.41 10.84
N ALA A 23 -0.22 18.16 11.10
CA ALA A 23 0.64 17.00 10.88
C ALA A 23 1.07 16.90 9.41
N LEU A 24 0.12 16.99 8.48
CA LEU A 24 0.40 16.93 7.03
C LEU A 24 1.26 18.11 6.56
N PHE A 25 1.05 19.31 7.11
CA PHE A 25 1.91 20.47 6.82
C PHE A 25 3.36 20.21 7.26
N LEU A 26 3.55 19.70 8.48
CA LEU A 26 4.88 19.38 9.00
C LEU A 26 5.56 18.27 8.17
N VAL A 27 4.82 17.23 7.76
CA VAL A 27 5.34 16.18 6.88
C VAL A 27 5.77 16.76 5.52
N ALA A 28 4.93 17.59 4.90
CA ALA A 28 5.23 18.19 3.59
C ALA A 28 6.46 19.12 3.64
N VAL A 29 6.51 20.02 4.62
CA VAL A 29 7.64 20.95 4.81
C VAL A 29 8.91 20.19 5.20
N GLY A 30 8.81 19.24 6.14
CA GLY A 30 9.95 18.42 6.57
C GLY A 30 10.53 17.59 5.43
N ALA A 31 9.69 16.98 4.60
CA ALA A 31 10.11 16.23 3.43
C ALA A 31 10.80 17.15 2.39
N GLY A 32 10.22 18.32 2.09
CA GLY A 32 10.81 19.30 1.18
C GLY A 32 12.20 19.77 1.62
N LEU A 33 12.34 20.14 2.90
CA LEU A 33 13.63 20.55 3.48
C LEU A 33 14.65 19.39 3.51
N THR A 34 14.19 18.16 3.68
CA THR A 34 15.07 16.98 3.66
C THR A 34 15.61 16.74 2.26
N VAL A 35 14.78 16.83 1.22
CA VAL A 35 15.23 16.67 -0.18
C VAL A 35 16.17 17.81 -0.59
N GLN A 36 15.87 19.04 -0.16
CA GLN A 36 16.74 20.19 -0.44
C GLN A 36 18.12 20.03 0.20
N SER A 37 18.19 19.66 1.48
CA SER A 37 19.49 19.49 2.17
C SER A 37 20.34 18.35 1.59
N VAL A 38 19.72 17.28 1.06
CA VAL A 38 20.44 16.24 0.31
C VAL A 38 21.03 16.77 -1.00
N THR A 39 20.36 17.73 -1.65
CA THR A 39 20.81 18.32 -2.92
C THR A 39 21.99 19.27 -2.71
N ASP A 40 21.95 20.04 -1.62
CA ASP A 40 22.97 21.06 -1.32
C ASP A 40 24.24 20.49 -0.64
N ASN A 41 24.34 19.16 -0.48
CA ASN A 41 25.39 18.46 0.27
C ASN A 41 25.59 19.00 1.70
N ASP A 42 24.53 19.57 2.29
CA ASP A 42 24.58 20.09 3.65
C ASP A 42 24.42 18.93 4.64
N GLU A 43 25.53 18.49 5.23
CA GLU A 43 25.54 17.43 6.24
C GLU A 43 24.65 17.77 7.45
N SER A 44 24.28 19.04 7.63
CA SER A 44 23.45 19.53 8.72
C SER A 44 21.93 19.51 8.47
N GLY A 45 21.46 18.82 7.41
CA GLY A 45 20.04 18.58 7.09
C GLY A 45 19.16 17.93 8.18
N LEU A 46 19.68 17.81 9.40
CA LEU A 46 19.01 17.41 10.63
C LEU A 46 17.72 18.19 10.88
N PHE A 47 17.66 19.49 10.58
CA PHE A 47 16.46 20.30 10.81
C PHE A 47 15.24 19.78 10.02
N GLY A 48 15.40 19.53 8.71
CA GLY A 48 14.35 18.96 7.88
C GLY A 48 13.90 17.58 8.35
N LYS A 49 14.87 16.72 8.71
CA LYS A 49 14.61 15.38 9.23
C LYS A 49 13.85 15.40 10.57
N ILE A 50 14.18 16.33 11.48
CA ILE A 50 13.47 16.50 12.75
C ILE A 50 12.03 16.96 12.51
N ILE A 51 11.81 17.96 11.65
CA ILE A 51 10.45 18.42 11.32
C ILE A 51 9.63 17.28 10.73
N LEU A 52 10.22 16.51 9.81
CA LEU A 52 9.56 15.36 9.19
C LEU A 52 9.18 14.30 10.24
N LEU A 53 10.09 13.97 11.16
CA LEU A 53 9.85 13.01 12.23
C LEU A 53 8.73 13.50 13.17
N ILE A 54 8.75 14.77 13.58
CA ILE A 54 7.69 15.37 14.39
C ILE A 54 6.35 15.31 13.65
N GLY A 55 6.34 15.63 12.35
CA GLY A 55 5.15 15.52 11.51
C GLY A 55 4.54 14.13 11.52
N PHE A 56 5.36 13.08 11.37
CA PHE A 56 4.90 11.70 11.46
C PHE A 56 4.40 11.32 12.87
N ILE A 57 5.06 11.75 13.94
CA ILE A 57 4.60 11.50 15.31
C ILE A 57 3.23 12.14 15.55
N VAL A 58 3.03 13.40 15.14
CA VAL A 58 1.74 14.09 15.27
C VAL A 58 0.67 13.43 14.40
N LEU A 59 1.02 12.95 13.20
CA LEU A 59 0.11 12.21 12.33
C LEU A 59 -0.35 10.91 12.99
N LEU A 60 0.57 10.11 13.53
CA LEU A 60 0.27 8.86 14.22
C LEU A 60 -0.56 9.09 15.49
N TYR A 61 -0.26 10.14 16.25
CA TYR A 61 -1.05 10.55 17.41
C TYR A 61 -2.49 10.90 17.01
N MET A 62 -2.65 11.69 15.95
CA MET A 62 -3.95 12.07 15.40
C MET A 62 -4.74 10.83 14.94
N LEU A 63 -4.13 9.92 14.17
CA LEU A 63 -4.80 8.72 13.68
C LEU A 63 -5.24 7.81 14.83
N ALA A 64 -4.36 7.55 15.80
CA ALA A 64 -4.67 6.74 16.97
C ALA A 64 -5.82 7.36 17.79
N GLY A 65 -5.79 8.67 18.02
CA GLY A 65 -6.83 9.41 18.72
C GLY A 65 -8.17 9.38 17.98
N TRP A 66 -8.18 9.76 16.70
CA TRP A 66 -9.40 9.81 15.89
C TRP A 66 -10.05 8.42 15.78
N PHE A 67 -9.29 7.37 15.46
CA PHE A 67 -9.86 6.03 15.40
C PHE A 67 -10.35 5.52 16.76
N SER A 68 -9.70 5.91 17.86
CA SER A 68 -10.20 5.61 19.21
C SER A 68 -11.57 6.25 19.49
N ASN A 69 -11.77 7.51 19.10
CA ASN A 69 -13.07 8.18 19.16
C ASN A 69 -14.13 7.45 18.33
N VAL A 70 -13.81 7.08 17.09
CA VAL A 70 -14.74 6.34 16.21
C VAL A 70 -15.12 4.98 16.83
N ILE A 71 -14.16 4.26 17.42
CA ILE A 71 -14.44 3.00 18.12
C ILE A 71 -15.37 3.26 19.32
N THR A 72 -15.11 4.29 20.10
CA THR A 72 -15.91 4.64 21.29
C THR A 72 -17.35 5.01 20.90
N GLU A 73 -17.54 5.83 19.87
CA GLU A 73 -18.85 6.20 19.34
C GLU A 73 -19.62 4.98 18.80
N SER A 74 -18.91 4.10 18.08
CA SER A 74 -19.47 2.84 17.58
C SER A 74 -19.95 1.95 18.72
N MET A 75 -19.14 1.78 19.77
CA MET A 75 -19.48 0.96 20.94
C MET A 75 -20.56 1.60 21.81
N GLY A 76 -20.67 2.93 21.79
CA GLY A 76 -21.75 3.69 22.44
C GLY A 76 -23.12 3.52 21.78
N GLY A 77 -23.21 2.79 20.67
CA GLY A 77 -24.49 2.52 19.98
C GLY A 77 -25.05 3.72 19.23
N LEU A 78 -24.23 4.74 18.95
CA LEU A 78 -24.65 5.99 18.30
C LEU A 78 -24.94 5.79 16.80
N TYR A 79 -24.47 4.70 16.21
CA TYR A 79 -24.49 4.51 14.76
C TYR A 79 -25.79 3.87 14.26
N SER A 80 -26.54 4.64 13.46
CA SER A 80 -27.73 4.17 12.77
C SER A 80 -27.41 3.28 11.56
N ASN A 81 -28.42 2.59 11.04
CA ASN A 81 -28.31 1.82 9.81
C ASN A 81 -27.99 2.70 8.59
N GLN A 82 -28.48 3.94 8.57
CA GLN A 82 -28.16 4.90 7.51
C GLN A 82 -26.67 5.25 7.53
N LEU A 83 -26.11 5.56 8.70
CA LEU A 83 -24.67 5.84 8.85
C LEU A 83 -23.81 4.62 8.47
N SER A 84 -24.25 3.42 8.83
CA SER A 84 -23.57 2.17 8.44
C SER A 84 -23.48 1.99 6.91
N ARG A 85 -24.49 2.47 6.15
CA ARG A 85 -24.44 2.49 4.68
C ARG A 85 -23.46 3.53 4.17
N SER A 86 -23.45 4.74 4.74
CA SER A 86 -22.48 5.79 4.40
C SER A 86 -21.04 5.33 4.60
N PHE A 87 -20.74 4.64 5.71
CA PHE A 87 -19.41 4.09 5.95
C PHE A 87 -18.99 3.06 4.90
N ARG A 88 -19.90 2.19 4.46
CA ARG A 88 -19.63 1.22 3.38
C ARG A 88 -19.33 1.93 2.06
N GLN A 89 -20.13 2.94 1.70
CA GLN A 89 -19.89 3.75 0.51
C GLN A 89 -18.54 4.48 0.60
N GLY A 90 -18.22 5.07 1.75
CA GLY A 90 -16.95 5.74 1.99
C GLY A 90 -15.77 4.79 1.80
N MET A 91 -15.83 3.58 2.36
CA MET A 91 -14.80 2.56 2.17
C MET A 91 -14.68 2.13 0.71
N SER A 92 -15.80 1.92 0.01
CA SER A 92 -15.78 1.56 -1.42
C SER A 92 -15.15 2.65 -2.28
N TRP A 93 -15.47 3.93 -2.05
CA TRP A 93 -14.86 5.04 -2.79
C TRP A 93 -13.38 5.23 -2.45
N PHE A 94 -12.99 5.00 -1.20
CA PHE A 94 -11.59 4.98 -0.79
C PHE A 94 -10.80 3.88 -1.53
N ILE A 95 -11.29 2.64 -1.54
CA ILE A 95 -10.65 1.56 -2.30
C ILE A 95 -10.60 1.89 -3.79
N PHE A 96 -11.67 2.46 -4.35
CA PHE A 96 -11.69 2.87 -5.74
C PHE A 96 -10.61 3.92 -6.06
N SER A 97 -10.40 4.92 -5.21
CA SER A 97 -9.30 5.87 -5.40
C SER A 97 -7.93 5.21 -5.31
N GLU A 98 -7.73 4.22 -4.43
CA GLU A 98 -6.48 3.47 -4.36
C GLU A 98 -6.25 2.61 -5.63
N VAL A 99 -7.30 2.01 -6.19
CA VAL A 99 -7.21 1.31 -7.48
C VAL A 99 -6.80 2.27 -8.60
N MET A 100 -7.35 3.48 -8.64
CA MET A 100 -6.95 4.50 -9.63
C MET A 100 -5.51 4.98 -9.41
N PHE A 101 -5.06 5.11 -8.16
CA PHE A 101 -3.68 5.43 -7.82
C PHE A 101 -2.70 4.38 -8.38
N PHE A 102 -2.94 3.09 -8.14
CA PHE A 102 -2.15 2.02 -8.78
C PHE A 102 -2.31 2.01 -10.30
N GLY A 103 -3.50 2.32 -10.81
CA GLY A 103 -3.77 2.45 -12.24
C GLY A 103 -2.84 3.45 -12.93
N ALA A 104 -2.48 4.55 -12.26
CA ALA A 104 -1.50 5.51 -12.78
C ALA A 104 -0.09 4.90 -12.91
N PHE A 105 0.37 4.13 -11.92
CA PHE A 105 1.68 3.47 -11.99
C PHE A 105 1.72 2.35 -13.03
N PHE A 106 0.68 1.53 -13.13
CA PHE A 106 0.57 0.53 -14.19
C PHE A 106 0.47 1.20 -15.58
N GLY A 107 -0.20 2.34 -15.67
CA GLY A 107 -0.22 3.17 -16.88
C GLY A 107 1.17 3.69 -17.26
N ALA A 108 1.97 4.13 -16.28
CA ALA A 108 3.35 4.54 -16.49
C ALA A 108 4.24 3.37 -16.95
N LEU A 109 4.10 2.19 -16.35
CA LEU A 109 4.79 0.97 -16.78
C LEU A 109 4.40 0.59 -18.22
N PHE A 110 3.11 0.59 -18.53
CA PHE A 110 2.61 0.30 -19.88
C PHE A 110 3.16 1.31 -20.89
N TYR A 111 3.11 2.60 -20.58
CA TYR A 111 3.63 3.65 -21.45
C TYR A 111 5.13 3.50 -21.68
N ALA A 112 5.91 3.23 -20.63
CA ALA A 112 7.34 3.01 -20.75
C ALA A 112 7.64 1.79 -21.65
N ARG A 113 7.03 0.64 -21.35
CA ARG A 113 7.31 -0.64 -22.03
C ARG A 113 6.82 -0.68 -23.47
N MET A 114 5.58 -0.28 -23.71
CA MET A 114 4.91 -0.50 -25.00
C MET A 114 5.06 0.66 -25.98
N ILE A 115 5.44 1.84 -25.50
CA ILE A 115 5.43 3.07 -26.30
C ILE A 115 6.82 3.72 -26.28
N SER A 116 7.26 4.20 -25.11
CA SER A 116 8.47 5.02 -24.99
C SER A 116 9.74 4.27 -25.39
N VAL A 117 9.97 3.06 -24.84
CA VAL A 117 11.15 2.25 -25.13
C VAL A 117 11.20 1.83 -26.61
N PRO A 118 10.13 1.29 -27.22
CA PRO A 118 10.11 1.01 -28.65
C PRO A 118 10.37 2.24 -29.53
N TRP A 119 9.84 3.41 -29.19
CA TRP A 119 10.10 4.64 -29.94
C TRP A 119 11.57 5.07 -29.88
N LEU A 120 12.21 4.93 -28.72
CA LEU A 120 13.65 5.17 -28.58
C LEU A 120 14.47 4.18 -29.42
N GLY A 121 13.99 2.95 -29.60
CA GLY A 121 14.56 1.94 -30.51
C GLY A 121 14.22 2.14 -32.00
N GLY A 122 13.58 3.24 -32.38
CA GLY A 122 13.29 3.56 -33.77
C GLY A 122 11.94 3.06 -34.30
N ALA A 123 11.06 2.50 -33.46
CA ALA A 123 9.73 2.09 -33.88
C ALA A 123 8.87 3.29 -34.38
N SER A 124 7.87 2.98 -35.21
CA SER A 124 7.02 3.98 -35.90
C SER A 124 7.84 4.87 -36.84
N ASN A 125 7.78 6.20 -36.67
CA ASN A 125 8.48 7.19 -37.49
C ASN A 125 9.81 7.66 -36.88
N ASN A 126 10.34 6.95 -35.88
CA ASN A 126 11.52 7.37 -35.12
C ASN A 126 12.85 6.71 -35.54
N LEU A 127 12.88 5.96 -36.65
CA LEU A 127 14.08 5.25 -37.10
C LEU A 127 15.31 6.17 -37.21
N MET A 128 15.17 7.32 -37.87
CA MET A 128 16.25 8.30 -38.00
C MET A 128 16.66 8.92 -36.65
N THR A 129 15.73 9.05 -35.71
CA THR A 129 16.02 9.55 -34.36
C THR A 129 16.92 8.56 -33.61
N ASN A 130 16.64 7.26 -33.70
CA ASN A 130 17.49 6.23 -33.11
C ASN A 130 18.88 6.21 -33.77
N GLU A 131 18.95 6.19 -35.11
CA GLU A 131 20.23 6.12 -35.83
C GLU A 131 21.13 7.35 -35.58
N ILE A 132 20.55 8.53 -35.37
CA ILE A 132 21.32 9.77 -35.16
C ILE A 132 21.66 10.00 -33.69
N LEU A 133 20.71 9.82 -32.78
CA LEU A 133 20.89 10.19 -31.36
C LEU A 133 21.35 9.02 -30.49
N TRP A 134 20.85 7.80 -30.75
CA TRP A 134 21.05 6.64 -29.90
C TRP A 134 21.38 5.37 -30.71
N PRO A 135 22.39 5.39 -31.60
CA PRO A 135 22.66 4.30 -32.54
C PRO A 135 23.05 2.97 -31.87
N ALA A 136 23.46 3.01 -30.60
CA ALA A 136 23.84 1.84 -29.81
C ALA A 136 22.73 1.37 -28.85
N PHE A 137 21.57 2.03 -28.84
CA PHE A 137 20.46 1.67 -27.96
C PHE A 137 19.64 0.53 -28.56
N ASP A 138 19.49 -0.55 -27.79
CA ASP A 138 18.63 -1.69 -28.13
C ASP A 138 17.34 -1.64 -27.31
N ALA A 139 16.19 -1.69 -27.99
CA ALA A 139 14.89 -1.62 -27.35
C ALA A 139 14.44 -3.00 -26.87
N LEU A 140 14.84 -3.31 -25.64
CA LEU A 140 14.48 -4.54 -24.93
C LEU A 140 13.80 -4.20 -23.60
N TRP A 141 12.94 -5.10 -23.14
CA TRP A 141 12.30 -5.00 -21.83
C TRP A 141 12.44 -6.31 -21.05
N PRO A 142 12.87 -6.26 -19.78
CA PRO A 142 13.34 -5.09 -19.02
C PRO A 142 14.64 -4.49 -19.58
N LEU A 143 14.83 -3.17 -19.43
CA LEU A 143 16.07 -2.48 -19.82
C LEU A 143 17.21 -2.83 -18.85
N THR A 144 17.93 -3.92 -19.16
CA THR A 144 19.07 -4.41 -18.37
C THR A 144 20.36 -3.64 -18.62
N THR A 145 20.42 -2.83 -19.68
CA THR A 145 21.54 -1.92 -19.94
C THR A 145 20.97 -0.53 -20.15
N THR A 146 21.36 0.40 -19.29
CA THR A 146 20.93 1.79 -19.41
C THR A 146 21.79 2.54 -20.42
N PRO A 147 21.30 3.65 -21.01
CA PRO A 147 22.05 4.42 -22.01
C PRO A 147 23.38 5.02 -21.49
N ASP A 148 23.54 5.18 -20.18
CA ASP A 148 24.79 5.60 -19.52
C ASP A 148 25.78 4.45 -19.27
N GLY A 149 25.43 3.21 -19.64
CA GLY A 149 26.29 2.03 -19.58
C GLY A 149 26.20 1.21 -18.30
N THR A 150 25.32 1.55 -17.35
CA THR A 150 25.10 0.70 -16.18
C THR A 150 24.34 -0.57 -16.60
N THR A 151 24.76 -1.72 -16.06
CA THR A 151 24.12 -3.00 -16.33
C THR A 151 23.42 -3.51 -15.07
N THR A 152 22.22 -4.04 -15.25
CA THR A 152 21.38 -4.56 -14.18
C THR A 152 20.68 -5.82 -14.63
N GLN A 153 20.13 -6.57 -13.70
CA GLN A 153 19.36 -7.77 -13.99
C GLN A 153 17.91 -7.59 -13.58
N ALA A 154 17.01 -8.20 -14.36
CA ALA A 154 15.61 -8.26 -14.04
C ALA A 154 15.35 -9.19 -12.85
N MET A 155 14.42 -8.82 -11.98
CA MET A 155 13.97 -9.72 -10.92
C MET A 155 13.10 -10.82 -11.53
N GLY A 156 13.57 -12.06 -11.47
CA GLY A 156 12.81 -13.21 -11.95
C GLY A 156 11.59 -13.49 -11.07
N TRP A 157 10.47 -13.89 -11.68
CA TRP A 157 9.26 -14.30 -10.94
C TRP A 157 9.45 -15.58 -10.11
N GLN A 158 10.42 -16.41 -10.49
CA GLN A 158 10.77 -17.65 -9.79
C GLN A 158 11.48 -17.32 -8.48
N GLY A 159 11.04 -17.92 -7.37
CA GLY A 159 11.64 -17.68 -6.05
C GLY A 159 10.76 -16.86 -5.14
N ILE A 160 11.26 -15.70 -4.67
CA ILE A 160 10.56 -14.87 -3.67
C ILE A 160 9.20 -14.34 -4.18
N PRO A 161 9.07 -13.79 -5.42
CA PRO A 161 7.79 -13.28 -5.89
C PRO A 161 6.69 -14.34 -5.91
N LEU A 162 7.01 -15.56 -6.36
CA LEU A 162 6.07 -16.68 -6.35
C LEU A 162 5.68 -17.11 -4.93
N LYS A 163 6.65 -17.17 -4.00
CA LYS A 163 6.36 -17.46 -2.57
C LYS A 163 5.42 -16.42 -1.98
N ASN A 164 5.69 -15.14 -2.22
CA ASN A 164 4.86 -14.02 -1.77
C ASN A 164 3.44 -14.08 -2.35
N THR A 165 3.30 -14.49 -3.61
CA THR A 165 2.00 -14.73 -4.25
C THR A 165 1.21 -15.82 -3.53
N ILE A 166 1.84 -16.95 -3.24
CA ILE A 166 1.18 -18.04 -2.50
C ILE A 166 0.80 -17.57 -1.09
N ILE A 167 1.68 -16.84 -0.41
CA ILE A 167 1.46 -16.33 0.95
C ILE A 167 0.25 -15.39 1.00
N LEU A 168 0.16 -14.42 0.09
CA LEU A 168 -0.96 -13.47 0.07
C LEU A 168 -2.29 -14.16 -0.29
N LEU A 169 -2.31 -15.04 -1.29
CA LEU A 169 -3.51 -15.80 -1.62
C LEU A 169 -3.98 -16.67 -0.45
N LEU A 170 -3.06 -17.33 0.25
CA LEU A 170 -3.38 -18.08 1.47
C LEU A 170 -3.92 -17.15 2.57
N SER A 171 -3.34 -15.97 2.74
CA SER A 171 -3.80 -14.99 3.73
C SER A 171 -5.23 -14.51 3.44
N SER A 172 -5.59 -14.33 2.17
CA SER A 172 -6.97 -14.01 1.76
C SER A 172 -7.94 -15.13 2.10
N VAL A 173 -7.56 -16.40 1.88
CA VAL A 173 -8.38 -17.55 2.27
C VAL A 173 -8.56 -17.60 3.78
N THR A 174 -7.49 -17.44 4.56
CA THR A 174 -7.59 -17.47 6.03
C THR A 174 -8.41 -16.31 6.56
N LEU A 175 -8.32 -15.12 5.96
CA LEU A 175 -9.14 -13.97 6.35
C LEU A 175 -10.62 -14.19 6.01
N HIS A 176 -10.93 -14.82 4.88
CA HIS A 176 -12.28 -15.21 4.53
C HIS A 176 -12.85 -16.21 5.55
N MET A 177 -12.06 -17.19 5.99
CA MET A 177 -12.45 -18.13 7.05
C MET A 177 -12.65 -17.44 8.40
N ALA A 178 -11.86 -16.41 8.71
CA ALA A 178 -12.06 -15.56 9.87
C ALA A 178 -13.42 -14.84 9.77
N HIS A 179 -13.74 -14.25 8.62
CA HIS A 179 -15.01 -13.56 8.39
C HIS A 179 -16.23 -14.50 8.56
N ILE A 180 -16.21 -15.69 7.95
CA ILE A 180 -17.25 -16.70 8.14
C ILE A 180 -17.39 -17.09 9.61
N SER A 181 -16.27 -17.19 10.33
CA SER A 181 -16.28 -17.52 11.75
C SER A 181 -16.91 -16.41 12.59
N LEU A 182 -16.73 -15.13 12.21
CA LEU A 182 -17.41 -13.99 12.81
C LEU A 182 -18.92 -14.08 12.60
N GLU A 183 -19.39 -14.30 11.36
CA GLU A 183 -20.82 -14.41 11.04
C GLU A 183 -21.48 -15.59 11.76
N LYS A 184 -20.75 -16.70 11.93
CA LYS A 184 -21.21 -17.89 12.67
C LYS A 184 -21.02 -17.78 14.19
N ASN A 185 -20.57 -16.62 14.69
CA ASN A 185 -20.30 -16.37 16.10
C ASN A 185 -19.30 -17.36 16.75
N LYS A 186 -18.34 -17.88 15.97
CA LYS A 186 -17.29 -18.82 16.43
C LYS A 186 -16.02 -18.06 16.79
N ARG A 187 -15.97 -17.50 18.00
CA ARG A 187 -14.92 -16.55 18.42
C ARG A 187 -13.50 -17.12 18.42
N THR A 188 -13.28 -18.31 18.96
CA THR A 188 -11.94 -18.93 18.97
C THR A 188 -11.43 -19.16 17.54
N ALA A 189 -12.28 -19.67 16.65
CA ALA A 189 -11.92 -19.86 15.26
C ALA A 189 -11.64 -18.53 14.54
N LEU A 190 -12.45 -17.50 14.77
CA LEU A 190 -12.22 -16.15 14.25
C LEU A 190 -10.84 -15.61 14.65
N ILE A 191 -10.47 -15.71 15.93
CA ILE A 191 -9.17 -15.24 16.43
C ILE A 191 -8.03 -16.00 15.75
N VAL A 192 -8.08 -17.34 15.76
CA VAL A 192 -7.03 -18.20 15.16
C VAL A 192 -6.85 -17.90 13.67
N TRP A 193 -7.93 -17.83 12.89
CA TRP A 193 -7.83 -17.54 11.46
C TRP A 193 -7.28 -16.14 11.17
N LEU A 194 -7.65 -15.15 11.99
CA LEU A 194 -7.14 -13.80 11.85
C LEU A 194 -5.66 -13.71 12.22
N GLU A 195 -5.22 -14.40 13.27
CA GLU A 195 -3.80 -14.49 13.66
C GLU A 195 -2.96 -15.13 12.55
N ILE A 196 -3.43 -16.23 11.96
CA ILE A 196 -2.76 -16.87 10.82
C ILE A 196 -2.62 -15.88 9.66
N THR A 197 -3.67 -15.11 9.35
CA THR A 197 -3.64 -14.08 8.30
C THR A 197 -2.54 -13.04 8.57
N ILE A 198 -2.45 -12.54 9.81
CA ILE A 198 -1.45 -11.54 10.22
C ILE A 198 -0.03 -12.11 10.16
N ILE A 199 0.17 -13.38 10.54
CA ILE A 199 1.48 -14.05 10.45
C ILE A 199 1.91 -14.18 8.98
N LEU A 200 0.99 -14.60 8.09
CA LEU A 200 1.27 -14.68 6.66
C LEU A 200 1.62 -13.31 6.07
N ALA A 201 0.90 -12.26 6.47
CA ALA A 201 1.22 -10.89 6.09
C ALA A 201 2.63 -10.47 6.55
N GLY A 202 3.03 -10.84 7.77
CA GLY A 202 4.38 -10.61 8.28
C GLY A 202 5.45 -11.32 7.46
N PHE A 203 5.20 -12.58 7.04
CA PHE A 203 6.12 -13.29 6.14
C PHE A 203 6.24 -12.62 4.78
N PHE A 204 5.14 -12.15 4.19
CA PHE A 204 5.19 -11.39 2.94
C PHE A 204 6.09 -10.16 3.07
N LEU A 205 5.89 -9.33 4.11
CA LEU A 205 6.69 -8.12 4.33
C LEU A 205 8.18 -8.45 4.53
N TYR A 206 8.48 -9.50 5.30
CA TYR A 206 9.85 -9.98 5.48
C TYR A 206 10.50 -10.37 4.15
N PHE A 207 9.83 -11.18 3.34
CA PHE A 207 10.35 -11.61 2.05
C PHE A 207 10.47 -10.45 1.06
N GLN A 208 9.57 -9.47 1.11
CA GLN A 208 9.67 -8.27 0.27
C GLN A 208 10.91 -7.44 0.60
N VAL A 209 11.25 -7.30 1.88
CA VAL A 209 12.49 -6.62 2.30
C VAL A 209 13.72 -7.42 1.86
N ALA A 210 13.69 -8.75 2.00
CA ALA A 210 14.79 -9.61 1.54
C ALA A 210 14.99 -9.52 0.01
N GLU A 211 13.90 -9.44 -0.75
CA GLU A 211 13.94 -9.25 -2.20
C GLU A 211 14.60 -7.91 -2.57
N TYR A 212 14.30 -6.84 -1.83
CA TYR A 212 14.93 -5.54 -2.08
C TYR A 212 16.42 -5.55 -1.75
N GLY A 213 16.83 -6.25 -0.69
CA GLY A 213 18.25 -6.47 -0.40
C GLY A 213 18.96 -7.18 -1.55
N HIS A 214 18.40 -8.31 -2.02
CA HIS A 214 18.94 -9.06 -3.16
C HIS A 214 18.98 -8.23 -4.45
N ALA A 215 17.93 -7.44 -4.72
CA ALA A 215 17.86 -6.56 -5.88
C ALA A 215 19.01 -5.53 -5.89
N TYR A 216 19.26 -4.89 -4.75
CA TYR A 216 20.31 -3.88 -4.60
C TYR A 216 21.72 -4.48 -4.62
N GLU A 217 21.95 -5.57 -3.89
CA GLU A 217 23.29 -6.12 -3.66
C GLU A 217 23.77 -7.04 -4.79
N GLU A 218 22.88 -7.86 -5.35
CA GLU A 218 23.27 -8.92 -6.30
C GLU A 218 22.87 -8.60 -7.75
N LEU A 219 21.74 -7.93 -7.96
CA LEU A 219 21.22 -7.65 -9.31
C LEU A 219 21.59 -6.27 -9.85
N GLY A 220 22.15 -5.39 -9.01
CA GLY A 220 22.38 -3.98 -9.34
C GLY A 220 21.08 -3.21 -9.66
N LEU A 221 19.94 -3.77 -9.29
CA LEU A 221 18.62 -3.20 -9.51
C LEU A 221 18.30 -2.24 -8.36
N THR A 222 18.42 -0.95 -8.64
CA THR A 222 18.22 0.15 -7.68
C THR A 222 17.16 1.12 -8.20
N LEU A 223 16.72 2.06 -7.36
CA LEU A 223 15.88 3.18 -7.79
C LEU A 223 16.52 4.04 -8.89
N GLN A 224 17.84 4.02 -9.02
CA GLN A 224 18.62 4.78 -10.01
C GLN A 224 18.88 3.98 -11.30
N SER A 225 18.50 2.70 -11.35
CA SER A 225 18.75 1.79 -12.47
C SER A 225 17.78 2.00 -13.65
N GLY A 226 17.59 3.25 -14.05
CA GLY A 226 16.71 3.65 -15.14
C GLY A 226 15.22 3.41 -14.89
N VAL A 227 14.45 3.40 -15.98
CA VAL A 227 12.98 3.34 -15.92
C VAL A 227 12.47 2.00 -15.35
N TYR A 228 13.18 0.89 -15.57
CA TYR A 228 12.79 -0.40 -15.02
C TYR A 228 12.92 -0.43 -13.49
N GLY A 229 14.09 -0.07 -12.95
CA GLY A 229 14.29 -0.01 -11.50
C GLY A 229 13.33 0.94 -10.80
N ASN A 230 13.15 2.15 -11.34
CA ASN A 230 12.21 3.13 -10.79
C ASN A 230 10.76 2.59 -10.79
N THR A 231 10.26 2.11 -11.93
CA THR A 231 8.88 1.59 -12.00
C THR A 231 8.69 0.35 -11.13
N PHE A 232 9.68 -0.54 -11.06
CA PHE A 232 9.68 -1.71 -10.17
C PHE A 232 9.48 -1.28 -8.70
N PHE A 233 10.42 -0.51 -8.14
CA PHE A 233 10.38 -0.13 -6.72
C PHE A 233 9.20 0.78 -6.36
N MET A 234 8.75 1.65 -7.28
CA MET A 234 7.57 2.48 -7.03
C MET A 234 6.30 1.64 -6.95
N LEU A 235 6.09 0.72 -7.92
CA LEU A 235 4.93 -0.17 -7.94
C LEU A 235 4.92 -1.12 -6.73
N THR A 236 6.02 -1.86 -6.51
CA THR A 236 6.12 -2.85 -5.43
C THR A 236 6.24 -2.18 -4.07
N GLY A 237 6.88 -1.01 -3.98
CA GLY A 237 7.07 -0.24 -2.74
C GLY A 237 5.78 0.34 -2.21
N PHE A 238 4.99 1.01 -3.06
CA PHE A 238 3.67 1.49 -2.65
C PHE A 238 2.74 0.33 -2.28
N HIS A 239 2.81 -0.79 -3.00
CA HIS A 239 2.07 -1.99 -2.61
C HIS A 239 2.53 -2.54 -1.25
N GLY A 240 3.83 -2.63 -0.99
CA GLY A 240 4.37 -3.03 0.31
C GLY A 240 3.92 -2.12 1.45
N LEU A 241 3.83 -0.81 1.21
CA LEU A 241 3.24 0.14 2.15
C LEU A 241 1.77 -0.19 2.44
N HIS A 242 0.97 -0.49 1.42
CA HIS A 242 -0.43 -0.89 1.59
C HIS A 242 -0.59 -2.20 2.35
N VAL A 243 0.26 -3.20 2.09
CA VAL A 243 0.29 -4.45 2.86
C VAL A 243 0.62 -4.16 4.33
N CYS A 244 1.59 -3.29 4.59
CA CYS A 244 1.95 -2.88 5.95
C CYS A 244 0.77 -2.21 6.68
N LEU A 245 0.14 -1.20 6.05
CA LEU A 245 -1.03 -0.51 6.61
C LEU A 245 -2.21 -1.47 6.81
N GLY A 246 -2.45 -2.38 5.87
CA GLY A 246 -3.45 -3.43 5.99
C GLY A 246 -3.18 -4.37 7.16
N THR A 247 -1.90 -4.73 7.39
CA THR A 247 -1.48 -5.60 8.50
C THR A 247 -1.73 -4.91 9.83
N ILE A 248 -1.38 -3.62 9.95
CA ILE A 248 -1.67 -2.81 11.15
C ILE A 248 -3.19 -2.76 11.38
N PHE A 249 -3.98 -2.58 10.33
CA PHE A 249 -5.44 -2.57 10.44
C PHE A 249 -5.97 -3.94 10.93
N LEU A 250 -5.48 -5.06 10.38
CA LEU A 250 -5.85 -6.41 10.84
C LEU A 250 -5.45 -6.66 12.30
N ILE A 251 -4.29 -6.18 12.74
CA ILE A 251 -3.86 -6.27 14.15
C ILE A 251 -4.80 -5.48 15.06
N ILE A 252 -5.22 -4.27 14.66
CA ILE A 252 -6.22 -3.50 15.42
C ILE A 252 -7.56 -4.25 15.48
N LEU A 253 -7.98 -4.88 14.38
CA LEU A 253 -9.18 -5.71 14.36
C LEU A 253 -9.05 -6.93 15.30
N LEU A 254 -7.89 -7.57 15.36
CA LEU A 254 -7.62 -8.67 16.28
C LEU A 254 -7.82 -8.24 17.74
N PHE A 255 -7.25 -7.09 18.14
CA PHE A 255 -7.46 -6.57 19.49
C PHE A 255 -8.93 -6.22 19.77
N ARG A 256 -9.66 -5.71 18.77
CA ARG A 256 -11.10 -5.44 18.91
C ARG A 256 -11.94 -6.70 19.02
N VAL A 257 -11.61 -7.75 18.27
CA VAL A 257 -12.22 -9.08 18.39
C VAL A 257 -11.93 -9.67 19.77
N ALA A 258 -10.69 -9.57 20.25
CA ALA A 258 -10.29 -10.06 21.57
C ALA A 258 -11.07 -9.35 22.69
N LYS A 259 -11.47 -8.09 22.51
CA LYS A 259 -12.30 -7.30 23.44
C LYS A 259 -13.82 -7.42 23.20
N ASP A 260 -14.26 -8.29 22.29
CA ASP A 260 -15.70 -8.52 22.00
C ASP A 260 -16.43 -7.30 21.40
N HIS A 261 -15.73 -6.46 20.63
CA HIS A 261 -16.30 -5.26 20.02
C HIS A 261 -17.18 -5.53 18.79
N PHE A 262 -17.36 -6.79 18.39
CA PHE A 262 -18.05 -7.15 17.15
C PHE A 262 -19.14 -8.17 17.41
N THR A 263 -20.23 -8.04 16.64
CA THR A 263 -21.32 -9.03 16.63
C THR A 263 -21.54 -9.55 15.22
N PRO A 264 -22.17 -10.72 15.04
CA PRO A 264 -22.51 -11.23 13.71
C PRO A 264 -23.39 -10.30 12.86
N LYS A 265 -24.06 -9.30 13.48
CA LYS A 265 -24.88 -8.32 12.76
C LYS A 265 -24.20 -6.96 12.61
N ASP A 266 -23.22 -6.66 13.45
CA ASP A 266 -22.53 -5.38 13.48
C ASP A 266 -21.02 -5.56 13.61
N HIS A 267 -20.36 -5.52 12.47
CA HIS A 267 -18.92 -5.77 12.31
C HIS A 267 -18.36 -5.03 11.08
N PHE A 268 -18.90 -3.85 10.76
CA PHE A 268 -18.49 -3.09 9.57
C PHE A 268 -16.97 -2.88 9.51
N ALA A 269 -16.32 -2.53 10.62
CA ALA A 269 -14.87 -2.32 10.60
C ALA A 269 -14.09 -3.58 10.22
N PHE A 270 -14.56 -4.76 10.64
CA PHE A 270 -13.97 -6.03 10.20
C PHE A 270 -14.16 -6.23 8.70
N GLN A 271 -15.37 -5.97 8.19
CA GLN A 271 -15.67 -6.06 6.77
C GLN A 271 -14.85 -5.07 5.93
N ALA A 272 -14.66 -3.84 6.41
CA ALA A 272 -13.81 -2.85 5.76
C ALA A 272 -12.34 -3.32 5.71
N GLY A 273 -11.81 -3.87 6.81
CA GLY A 273 -10.46 -4.45 6.81
C GLY A 273 -10.34 -5.64 5.85
N SER A 274 -11.34 -6.50 5.78
CA SER A 274 -11.38 -7.61 4.81
C SER A 274 -11.43 -7.11 3.36
N TRP A 275 -12.25 -6.10 3.05
CA TRP A 275 -12.28 -5.50 1.72
C TRP A 275 -10.94 -4.88 1.34
N TYR A 276 -10.30 -4.17 2.26
CA TYR A 276 -8.97 -3.59 2.03
C TYR A 276 -7.92 -4.68 1.78
N TRP A 277 -7.92 -5.75 2.58
CA TRP A 277 -6.95 -6.84 2.43
C TRP A 277 -7.08 -7.56 1.08
N HIS A 278 -8.30 -7.85 0.64
CA HIS A 278 -8.53 -8.43 -0.68
C HIS A 278 -8.16 -7.47 -1.82
N PHE A 279 -8.37 -6.16 -1.65
CA PHE A 279 -7.88 -5.16 -2.59
C PHE A 279 -6.35 -5.24 -2.74
N VAL A 280 -5.63 -5.29 -1.62
CA VAL A 280 -4.17 -5.41 -1.62
C VAL A 280 -3.73 -6.68 -2.35
N ASP A 281 -4.36 -7.83 -2.08
CA ASP A 281 -4.07 -9.10 -2.75
C ASP A 281 -4.29 -9.02 -4.28
N VAL A 282 -5.40 -8.42 -4.74
CA VAL A 282 -5.65 -8.23 -6.17
C VAL A 282 -4.59 -7.36 -6.84
N VAL A 283 -4.15 -6.28 -6.18
CA VAL A 283 -3.05 -5.45 -6.69
C VAL A 283 -1.76 -6.26 -6.81
N TRP A 284 -1.46 -7.11 -5.83
CA TRP A 284 -0.29 -7.99 -5.90
C TRP A 284 -0.34 -8.93 -7.11
N LEU A 285 -1.49 -9.53 -7.41
CA LEU A 285 -1.62 -10.39 -8.59
C LEU A 285 -1.33 -9.63 -9.89
N CYS A 286 -1.80 -8.39 -10.00
CA CYS A 286 -1.45 -7.52 -11.12
C CYS A 286 0.06 -7.23 -11.16
N LEU A 287 0.70 -6.96 -10.01
CA LEU A 287 2.15 -6.76 -9.93
C LEU A 287 2.90 -8.01 -10.36
N PHE A 288 2.55 -9.18 -9.82
CA PHE A 288 3.17 -10.45 -10.16
C PHE A 288 3.13 -10.69 -11.67
N VAL A 289 1.99 -10.50 -12.31
CA VAL A 289 1.84 -10.69 -13.76
C VAL A 289 2.59 -9.62 -14.56
N PHE A 290 2.35 -8.34 -14.30
CA PHE A 290 2.84 -7.27 -15.17
C PHE A 290 4.27 -6.82 -14.88
N VAL A 291 4.78 -7.03 -13.68
CA VAL A 291 6.13 -6.57 -13.28
C VAL A 291 7.14 -7.72 -13.28
N TYR A 292 6.75 -8.90 -12.80
CA TYR A 292 7.68 -10.02 -12.63
C TYR A 292 7.63 -11.05 -13.77
N VAL A 293 6.46 -11.29 -14.37
CA VAL A 293 6.30 -12.32 -15.42
C VAL A 293 6.43 -11.74 -16.82
N LEU A 294 5.73 -10.64 -17.11
CA LEU A 294 5.75 -9.94 -18.39
C LEU A 294 6.77 -8.80 -18.40
#